data_AF-A0A6B3CR66-F1
#
_entry.id   AF-A0A6B3CR66-F1
#
_cell.length_a   1.000
_cell.length_b   1.000
_cell.length_c   1.000
_cell.angle_alpha   90.00
_cell.angle_beta   90.00
_cell.angle_gamma   90.00
#
_symmetry.space_group_name_H-M   'P 1'
#
loop_
_entity.id
_entity.type
_entity.pdbx_description
1 polymer ?
#
loop_
_entity_poly.entity_id
_entity_poly.type
_entity_poly.pdbx_seq_one_letter_code
_entity_poly.pdbx_strand_id
1 'polypeptide(L)'
;ALFVRVNLIDTVQGTIFFFAASQLPFAIWLMKNFMDGVPKELEEAAWTDGASSFQSLLRIVLPLMGPGVAVVTVFSFVMMWGNFFVPFMLLLSPDQMPA
;
A
#
# COMPACT_ATOMS: atom_id res chain seq x y z
N ALA A 1 6.68 13.20 18.19
CA ALA A 1 7.59 12.58 19.19
C ALA A 1 8.27 11.31 18.66
N LEU A 2 7.53 10.35 18.08
CA LEU A 2 8.12 9.11 17.54
C LEU A 2 9.25 9.38 16.53
N PHE A 3 8.97 10.16 15.47
CA PHE A 3 9.92 10.47 14.40
C PHE A 3 11.22 11.14 14.88
N VAL A 4 11.14 11.95 15.95
CA VAL A 4 12.32 12.54 16.62
C VAL A 4 13.14 11.44 17.29
N ARG A 5 12.49 10.54 18.03
CA ARG A 5 13.16 9.48 18.80
C ARG A 5 13.84 8.44 17.90
N VAL A 6 13.35 8.25 16.68
CA VAL A 6 13.90 7.30 15.71
C VAL A 6 14.72 7.96 14.60
N ASN A 7 15.05 9.25 14.73
CA ASN A 7 15.84 10.02 13.74
C ASN A 7 15.30 9.96 12.30
N LEU A 8 13.97 10.01 12.14
CA LEU A 8 13.31 10.05 10.82
C LEU A 8 12.91 11.46 10.38
N ILE A 9 13.17 12.48 11.22
CA ILE A 9 12.99 13.89 10.83
C ILE A 9 14.10 14.29 9.85
N ASP A 10 13.74 15.13 8.88
CA ASP A 10 14.64 15.62 7.83
C ASP A 10 15.19 14.48 6.94
N THR A 11 14.36 13.45 6.74
CA THR A 11 14.69 12.33 5.86
C THR A 11 13.53 12.03 4.91
N VAL A 12 13.85 11.83 3.63
CA VAL A 12 12.87 11.39 2.61
C VAL A 12 12.24 10.05 3.00
N GLN A 13 13.02 9.15 3.62
CA GLN A 13 12.54 7.84 4.09
C GLN A 13 11.47 7.99 5.18
N GLY A 14 11.66 8.89 6.14
CA GLY A 14 10.65 9.21 7.15
C GLY A 14 9.35 9.69 6.51
N THR A 15 9.44 10.59 5.54
CA THR A 15 8.28 11.08 4.78
C THR A 15 7.57 9.95 4.02
N ILE A 16 8.31 9.05 3.37
CA ILE A 16 7.75 7.86 2.70
C ILE A 16 7.01 6.96 3.69
N PHE A 17 7.61 6.66 4.85
CA PHE A 17 6.97 5.82 5.86
C PHE A 17 5.72 6.47 6.44
N PHE A 18 5.73 7.79 6.66
CA PHE A 18 4.55 8.52 7.10
C PHE A 18 3.41 8.36 6.10
N PHE A 19 3.67 8.62 4.81
CA PHE A 19 2.65 8.48 3.79
C PHE A 19 2.14 7.04 3.68
N ALA A 20 3.03 6.06 3.64
CA ALA A 20 2.67 4.65 3.58
C ALA A 20 1.79 4.26 4.77
N ALA A 21 2.19 4.60 6.00
CA ALA A 21 1.42 4.32 7.21
C ALA A 21 0.04 4.98 7.20
N SER A 22 -0.05 6.23 6.71
CA SER A 22 -1.32 6.96 6.64
C SER A 22 -2.27 6.42 5.58
N GLN A 23 -1.74 5.92 4.46
CA GLN A 23 -2.52 5.43 3.32
C GLN A 23 -2.92 3.96 3.47
N LEU A 24 -2.16 3.18 4.26
CA LEU A 24 -2.35 1.74 4.44
C LEU A 24 -3.79 1.33 4.78
N PRO A 25 -4.49 1.95 5.76
CA PRO A 25 -5.85 1.53 6.11
C PRO A 25 -6.83 1.60 4.93
N PHE A 26 -6.76 2.68 4.15
CA PHE A 26 -7.61 2.85 2.97
C PHE A 26 -7.21 1.89 1.85
N ALA A 27 -5.90 1.72 1.61
CA ALA A 27 -5.41 0.78 0.60
C ALA A 27 -5.81 -0.66 0.92
N ILE A 28 -5.73 -1.09 2.19
CA ILE A 28 -6.17 -2.42 2.64
C ILE A 28 -7.69 -2.56 2.46
N TRP A 29 -8.47 -1.58 2.89
CA TRP A 29 -9.91 -1.61 2.73
C TRP A 29 -10.32 -1.70 1.25
N LEU A 30 -9.72 -0.88 0.39
CA LEU A 30 -9.99 -0.89 -1.05
C LEU A 30 -9.58 -2.22 -1.69
N MET A 31 -8.39 -2.74 -1.36
CA MET A 31 -7.92 -4.03 -1.84
C MET A 31 -8.84 -5.18 -1.42
N LYS A 32 -9.36 -5.14 -0.18
CA LYS A 32 -10.31 -6.13 0.34
C LYS A 32 -11.59 -6.17 -0.49
N ASN A 33 -12.12 -5.02 -0.91
CA ASN A 33 -13.30 -4.99 -1.79
C ASN A 33 -13.08 -5.74 -3.11
N PHE A 34 -11.87 -5.69 -3.67
CA PHE A 34 -11.52 -6.47 -4.86
C PHE A 34 -11.32 -7.95 -4.55
N MET A 35 -10.69 -8.26 -3.41
CA MET A 35 -10.48 -9.64 -2.96
C MET A 35 -11.80 -10.38 -2.72
N ASP A 36 -12.81 -9.71 -2.14
CA ASP A 36 -14.15 -10.27 -1.96
C ASP A 36 -14.86 -10.60 -3.29
N GLY A 37 -14.43 -9.99 -4.40
CA GLY A 37 -14.93 -10.29 -5.74
C GLY A 37 -14.34 -11.57 -6.34
N VAL A 38 -13.31 -12.16 -5.73
CA VAL A 38 -12.71 -13.42 -6.18
C VAL A 38 -13.57 -14.58 -5.66
N PRO A 39 -14.10 -15.46 -6.55
CA PRO A 39 -14.88 -16.60 -6.11
C PRO A 39 -14.04 -17.56 -5.25
N LYS A 40 -14.52 -17.86 -4.04
CA LYS A 40 -13.83 -18.71 -3.06
C LYS A 40 -13.67 -20.14 -3.53
N GLU A 41 -14.55 -20.59 -4.43
CA GLU A 41 -14.52 -21.92 -5.03
C GLU A 41 -13.22 -22.18 -5.81
N LEU A 42 -12.58 -21.13 -6.35
CA LEU A 42 -11.30 -21.25 -7.05
C LEU A 42 -10.16 -21.59 -6.10
N GLU A 43 -10.18 -21.05 -4.87
CA GLU A 43 -9.20 -21.38 -3.84
C GLU A 43 -9.41 -22.80 -3.32
N GLU A 44 -10.67 -23.19 -3.10
CA GLU A 44 -11.05 -24.52 -2.63
C GLU A 44 -10.70 -25.61 -3.65
N ALA A 45 -10.89 -25.35 -4.95
CA ALA A 45 -10.44 -26.23 -6.02
C ALA A 45 -8.92 -26.43 -5.98
N ALA A 46 -8.17 -25.35 -5.83
CA ALA A 46 -6.71 -25.41 -5.75
C ALA A 46 -6.20 -26.18 -4.52
N TRP A 47 -6.86 -26.03 -3.37
CA TRP A 47 -6.52 -26.80 -2.17
C TRP A 47 -6.85 -28.28 -2.35
N THR A 48 -7.92 -28.61 -3.07
CA THR A 48 -8.26 -30.00 -3.44
C THR A 48 -7.19 -30.60 -4.36
N ASP A 49 -6.61 -29.79 -5.26
CA ASP A 49 -5.47 -30.16 -6.11
C ASP A 49 -4.12 -30.22 -5.37
N GLY A 50 -4.11 -29.98 -4.05
CA GLY A 50 -2.93 -30.05 -3.19
C GLY A 50 -2.09 -28.76 -3.15
N ALA A 51 -2.59 -27.64 -3.68
CA ALA A 51 -1.93 -26.35 -3.54
C ALA A 51 -2.00 -25.85 -2.09
N SER A 52 -0.91 -25.25 -1.60
CA SER A 52 -0.91 -24.57 -0.30
C SER A 52 -1.65 -23.22 -0.37
N SER A 53 -2.12 -22.70 0.76
CA SER A 53 -2.79 -21.38 0.80
C SER A 53 -1.94 -20.26 0.20
N PHE A 54 -0.62 -20.30 0.39
CA PHE A 54 0.29 -19.31 -0.20
C PHE A 54 0.40 -19.47 -1.72
N GLN A 55 0.35 -20.71 -2.24
CA GLN A 55 0.30 -20.96 -3.68
C GLN A 55 -1.03 -20.49 -4.29
N SER A 56 -2.16 -20.76 -3.64
CA SER A 56 -3.48 -20.27 -4.08
C SER A 56 -3.52 -18.74 -4.11
N LEU A 57 -2.97 -18.07 -3.09
CA LEU A 57 -2.86 -16.61 -3.05
C LEU A 57 -2.08 -16.07 -4.25
N LEU A 58 -0.87 -16.57 -4.50
CA LEU A 58 0.00 -16.03 -5.54
C LEU A 58 -0.42 -16.42 -6.96
N ARG A 59 -0.99 -17.61 -7.16
CA ARG A 59 -1.29 -18.16 -8.49
C ARG A 59 -2.74 -17.98 -8.94
N ILE A 60 -3.66 -17.72 -8.01
CA ILE A 60 -5.10 -17.62 -8.32
C ILE A 60 -5.62 -16.26 -7.90
N VAL A 61 -5.52 -15.93 -6.62
CA VAL A 61 -6.10 -14.70 -6.08
C VAL A 61 -5.39 -13.47 -6.64
N LEU A 62 -4.06 -13.41 -6.57
CA LEU A 62 -3.28 -12.24 -7.00
C LEU A 62 -3.47 -11.89 -8.49
N PRO A 63 -3.43 -12.86 -9.44
CA PRO A 63 -3.69 -12.56 -10.86
C PRO A 63 -5.13 -12.10 -11.13
N LEU A 64 -6.12 -12.72 -10.46
CA LEU A 64 -7.54 -12.32 -10.60
C LEU A 64 -7.80 -10.93 -10.01
N MET A 65 -7.05 -10.56 -8.97
CA MET A 65 -7.06 -9.21 -8.40
C MET A 65 -6.29 -8.17 -9.22
N GLY A 66 -5.72 -8.52 -10.38
CA GLY A 66 -4.94 -7.60 -11.22
C GLY A 66 -5.59 -6.22 -11.44
N PRO A 67 -6.89 -6.14 -11.79
CA PRO A 67 -7.60 -4.86 -11.89
C PRO A 67 -7.65 -4.10 -10.55
N GLY A 68 -7.87 -4.80 -9.44
CA GLY A 68 -7.88 -4.21 -8.10
C GLY A 68 -6.53 -3.64 -7.68
N VAL A 69 -5.43 -4.35 -7.99
CA VAL A 69 -4.07 -3.87 -7.76
C VAL A 69 -3.79 -2.59 -8.55
N ALA A 70 -4.22 -2.54 -9.81
CA ALA A 70 -4.08 -1.34 -10.64
C ALA A 70 -4.83 -0.14 -10.03
N VAL A 71 -6.09 -0.34 -9.62
CA VAL A 71 -6.90 0.72 -8.99
C VAL A 71 -6.27 1.21 -7.70
N VAL A 72 -5.89 0.32 -6.77
CA VAL A 72 -5.28 0.70 -5.49
C VAL A 72 -3.97 1.46 -5.71
N THR A 73 -3.16 1.05 -6.71
CA THR A 73 -1.90 1.72 -7.05
C THR A 73 -2.14 3.13 -7.56
N VAL A 74 -3.04 3.31 -8.53
CA VAL A 74 -3.36 4.63 -9.10
C VAL A 74 -3.95 5.55 -8.03
N PHE A 75 -4.91 5.08 -7.23
CA PHE A 75 -5.50 5.87 -6.16
C PHE A 75 -4.46 6.29 -5.12
N SER A 76 -3.59 5.38 -4.68
CA SER A 76 -2.55 5.69 -3.70
C SER A 76 -1.54 6.70 -4.25
N PHE A 77 -1.16 6.56 -5.52
CA PHE A 77 -0.27 7.51 -6.19
C PHE A 77 -0.86 8.91 -6.27
N VAL A 78 -2.10 9.05 -6.77
CA VAL A 78 -2.78 10.33 -6.92
C VAL A 78 -2.95 11.05 -5.58
N MET A 79 -3.27 10.31 -4.51
CA MET A 79 -3.43 10.88 -3.16
C MET A 79 -2.12 11.43 -2.59
N MET A 80 -0.98 10.81 -2.91
CA MET A 80 0.32 11.23 -2.38
C MET A 80 0.99 12.30 -3.25
N TRP A 81 0.79 12.25 -4.56
CA TRP A 81 1.51 13.11 -5.52
C TRP A 81 1.33 14.61 -5.27
N GLY A 82 0.13 15.05 -4.88
CA GLY A 82 -0.17 16.46 -4.63
C GLY A 82 0.12 16.95 -3.20
N ASN A 83 0.74 16.13 -2.34
CA ASN A 83 0.82 16.44 -0.93
C ASN A 83 2.04 17.32 -0.58
N PHE A 84 1.79 18.62 -0.40
CA PHE A 84 2.78 19.59 0.06
C PHE A 84 2.95 19.62 1.59
N PHE A 85 1.85 19.41 2.33
CA PHE A 85 1.80 19.66 3.77
C PHE A 85 2.72 18.72 4.57
N VAL A 86 2.70 17.42 4.27
CA VAL A 86 3.48 16.42 5.01
C VAL A 86 4.99 16.60 4.80
N PRO A 87 5.52 16.72 3.56
CA PRO A 87 6.94 16.97 3.34
C PRO A 87 7.39 18.29 3.97
N PHE A 88 6.58 19.35 3.88
CA PHE A 88 6.88 20.64 4.50
C PHE A 88 7.04 20.57 6.03
N MET A 89 6.27 19.69 6.70
CA MET A 89 6.41 19.51 8.16
C MET A 89 7.58 18.60 8.57
N LEU A 90 7.98 17.66 7.70
CA LEU A 90 8.96 16.62 8.06
C LEU A 90 10.37 16.90 7.51
N LEU A 91 10.49 17.67 6.43
CA LEU A 91 11.74 18.05 5.78
C LEU A 91 12.04 19.50 6.16
N LEU A 92 13.15 19.71 6.88
CA LEU A 92 13.51 20.99 7.48
C LEU A 92 14.69 21.65 6.77
N SER A 93 15.53 20.85 6.09
CA SER A 93 16.66 21.33 5.31
C SER A 93 16.19 22.03 4.03
N PRO A 94 16.72 23.23 3.70
CA PRO A 94 16.33 24.00 2.50
C PRO A 94 16.43 23.21 1.20
N ASP A 95 17.39 22.28 1.09
CA ASP A 95 17.62 21.46 -0.10
C ASP A 95 16.57 20.35 -0.29
N GLN A 96 15.82 20.02 0.76
CA GLN A 96 14.78 18.98 0.75
C GLN A 96 13.37 19.55 0.86
N MET A 97 13.25 20.87 0.99
CA MET A 97 11.94 21.52 1.04
C MET A 97 11.20 21.30 -0.29
N PRO A 98 9.91 20.96 -0.24
CA PRO A 98 9.10 20.92 -1.46
C PRO A 98 9.09 22.32 -2.12
N ALA A 99 9.24 22.35 -3.44
CA ALA A 99 9.27 23.58 -4.25
C ALA A 99 7.96 24.37 -4.20
#